data_AF-A0A957PKY2-F1
#
_entry.id   AF-A0A957PKY2-F1
#
_cell.length_a   1.000
_cell.length_b   1.000
_cell.length_c   1.000
_cell.angle_alpha   90.00
_cell.angle_beta   90.00
_cell.angle_gamma   90.00
#
_symmetry.space_group_name_H-M   'P 1'
#
loop_
_entity.id
_entity.type
_entity.pdbx_description
1 polymer ?
#
loop_
_entity_poly.entity_id
_entity_poly.type
_entity_poly.pdbx_seq_one_letter_code
_entity_poly.pdbx_strand_id
1 'polypeptide(L)'
;GYADNWEGFWWLVGAQAYRGYLFNVPADSVFERIASWAYTLTSQYTFVGLGLGLIGLAHWDQAAPRLRNFGLLWTLPLSVYAVSYYTRDSNIYLLPVIWMLVIWIAVGGPIFFDWLRARWAQFRPDETAQVSAKISIWGILVMLAGVVILTAVRLPTMSLRQDNQARAFLNGVITAVEPGSLLISSADQETFAIWYGAWGSGELLRLEPPPIFVNYALLQFPWYQRQLAGQYPNIPGLDQSLEQVITANAGIRPIYFSEQLSVVPAERLEPVGPIWRYKP
;
A
#
# COMPACT_ATOMS: atom_id res chain seq x y z
N GLY A 1 -4.10 -20.17 -13.64
CA GLY A 1 -3.51 -18.89 -13.18
C GLY A 1 -2.79 -18.17 -14.30
N TYR A 2 -1.95 -18.87 -15.07
CA TYR A 2 -1.50 -18.36 -16.36
C TYR A 2 -2.67 -18.12 -17.30
N ALA A 3 -2.58 -17.09 -18.14
CA ALA A 3 -3.52 -16.82 -19.22
C ALA A 3 -3.14 -17.63 -20.49
N ASP A 4 -2.67 -18.86 -20.32
CA ASP A 4 -2.28 -19.78 -21.40
C ASP A 4 -3.44 -20.67 -21.87
N ASN A 5 -4.60 -20.58 -21.21
CA ASN A 5 -5.86 -21.18 -21.63
C ASN A 5 -7.04 -20.32 -21.13
N TRP A 6 -8.26 -20.65 -21.57
CA TRP A 6 -9.46 -19.85 -21.28
C TRP A 6 -9.83 -19.81 -19.79
N GLU A 7 -9.70 -20.94 -19.09
CA GLU A 7 -9.96 -21.03 -17.65
C GLU A 7 -8.97 -20.14 -16.87
N GLY A 8 -7.69 -20.25 -17.21
CA GLY A 8 -6.62 -19.47 -16.61
C GLY A 8 -6.74 -17.97 -16.90
N PHE A 9 -7.17 -17.60 -18.11
CA PHE A 9 -7.50 -16.21 -18.48
C PHE A 9 -8.61 -15.66 -17.58
N TRP A 10 -9.73 -16.37 -17.42
CA TRP A 10 -10.82 -15.95 -16.55
C TRP A 10 -10.46 -15.97 -15.07
N TRP A 11 -9.58 -16.88 -14.65
CA TRP A 11 -9.02 -16.86 -13.31
C TRP A 11 -8.26 -15.58 -13.03
N LEU A 12 -7.44 -15.14 -13.99
CA LEU A 12 -6.62 -13.93 -13.88
C LEU A 12 -7.47 -12.65 -13.96
N VAL A 13 -8.22 -12.46 -15.04
CA VAL A 13 -9.02 -11.24 -15.28
C VAL A 13 -10.16 -11.11 -14.28
N GLY A 14 -10.71 -12.25 -13.82
CA GLY A 14 -11.72 -12.29 -12.78
C GLY A 14 -11.17 -12.08 -11.37
N ALA A 15 -9.86 -11.83 -11.21
CA ALA A 15 -9.18 -11.61 -9.95
C ALA A 15 -9.47 -12.70 -8.90
N GLN A 16 -9.55 -13.97 -9.32
CA GLN A 16 -10.03 -15.07 -8.45
C GLN A 16 -9.20 -15.21 -7.16
N ALA A 17 -7.88 -14.99 -7.24
CA ALA A 17 -6.99 -14.98 -6.08
C ALA A 17 -7.37 -13.97 -4.99
N TYR A 18 -8.12 -12.92 -5.34
CA TYR A 18 -8.42 -11.80 -4.46
C TYR A 18 -9.88 -11.76 -3.97
N ARG A 19 -10.77 -12.59 -4.54
CA ARG A 19 -12.20 -12.56 -4.22
C ARG A 19 -12.49 -12.83 -2.74
N GLY A 20 -11.69 -13.68 -2.11
CA GLY A 20 -11.83 -14.03 -0.69
C GLY A 20 -11.55 -12.87 0.27
N TYR A 21 -11.00 -11.75 -0.20
CA TYR A 21 -10.79 -10.56 0.62
C TYR A 21 -12.01 -9.62 0.63
N LEU A 22 -12.91 -9.75 -0.35
CA LEU A 22 -14.02 -8.84 -0.51
C LEU A 22 -15.11 -9.10 0.55
N PHE A 23 -15.42 -8.10 1.38
CA PHE A 23 -16.40 -8.20 2.46
C PHE A 23 -16.11 -9.31 3.49
N ASN A 24 -14.87 -9.79 3.56
CA ASN A 24 -14.45 -10.85 4.48
C ASN A 24 -13.74 -10.30 5.74
N VAL A 25 -14.09 -9.07 6.11
CA VAL A 25 -13.56 -8.40 7.30
C VAL A 25 -14.32 -8.89 8.54
N PRO A 26 -13.63 -9.34 9.60
CA PRO A 26 -14.26 -9.68 10.87
C PRO A 26 -15.11 -8.52 11.42
N ALA A 27 -16.33 -8.81 11.88
CA ALA A 27 -17.32 -7.79 12.27
C ALA A 27 -16.83 -6.86 13.39
N ASP A 28 -16.02 -7.39 14.30
CA ASP A 28 -15.35 -6.68 15.40
C ASP A 28 -14.29 -5.68 14.89
N SER A 29 -13.64 -5.96 13.77
CA SER A 29 -12.63 -5.07 13.16
C SER A 29 -13.21 -3.96 12.27
N VAL A 30 -14.50 -4.00 11.94
CA VAL A 30 -15.13 -3.00 11.06
C VAL A 30 -15.05 -1.60 11.67
N PHE A 31 -15.30 -1.47 12.98
CA PHE A 31 -15.24 -0.18 13.66
C PHE A 31 -13.82 0.41 13.65
N GLU A 32 -12.81 -0.43 13.91
CA GLU A 32 -11.40 -0.03 13.83
C GLU A 32 -11.04 0.45 12.42
N ARG A 33 -11.54 -0.23 11.39
CA ARG A 33 -11.30 0.15 9.99
C ARG A 33 -11.98 1.46 9.61
N ILE A 34 -13.21 1.72 10.10
CA ILE A 34 -13.87 3.02 9.95
C ILE A 34 -13.09 4.12 10.68
N ALA A 35 -12.56 3.83 11.86
CA ALA A 35 -11.73 4.77 12.60
C ALA A 35 -10.41 5.06 11.85
N SER A 36 -9.75 4.04 11.29
CA SER A 36 -8.56 4.19 10.42
C SER A 36 -8.87 5.01 9.17
N TRP A 37 -10.01 4.77 8.53
CA TRP A 37 -10.50 5.57 7.40
C TRP A 37 -10.66 7.04 7.77
N ALA A 38 -11.36 7.32 8.88
CA ALA A 38 -11.59 8.69 9.36
C ALA A 38 -10.27 9.37 9.77
N TYR A 39 -9.40 8.65 10.46
CA TYR A 39 -8.07 9.11 10.85
C TYR A 39 -7.21 9.45 9.62
N THR A 40 -7.25 8.62 8.58
CA THR A 40 -6.55 8.88 7.32
C THR A 40 -7.04 10.18 6.69
N LEU A 41 -8.36 10.37 6.53
CA LEU A 41 -8.89 11.60 5.91
C LEU A 41 -8.61 12.85 6.74
N THR A 42 -8.78 12.78 8.05
CA THR A 42 -8.55 13.92 8.96
C THR A 42 -7.08 14.27 9.10
N SER A 43 -6.18 13.29 9.12
CA SER A 43 -4.72 13.54 9.18
C SER A 43 -4.16 14.14 7.90
N GLN A 44 -4.73 13.78 6.74
CA GLN A 44 -4.33 14.31 5.43
C GLN A 44 -4.84 15.74 5.20
N TYR A 45 -6.11 16.01 5.51
CA TYR A 45 -6.75 17.29 5.16
C TYR A 45 -6.88 18.28 6.31
N THR A 46 -6.69 17.84 7.55
CA THR A 46 -7.08 18.58 8.77
C THR A 46 -8.58 18.91 8.79
N PHE A 47 -9.08 19.42 9.91
CA PHE A 47 -10.47 19.88 10.01
C PHE A 47 -10.78 21.06 9.07
N VAL A 48 -9.78 21.91 8.76
CA VAL A 48 -9.96 23.06 7.86
C VAL A 48 -10.19 22.59 6.42
N GLY A 49 -9.36 21.67 5.92
CA GLY A 49 -9.51 21.13 4.57
C GLY A 49 -10.82 20.38 4.41
N LEU A 50 -11.21 19.55 5.39
CA LEU A 50 -12.51 18.87 5.36
C LEU A 50 -13.68 19.86 5.34
N GLY A 51 -13.62 20.93 6.13
CA GLY A 51 -14.63 22.00 6.11
C GLY A 51 -14.76 22.66 4.74
N LEU A 52 -13.64 23.01 4.10
CA LEU A 52 -13.64 23.55 2.73
C LEU A 52 -14.21 22.55 1.72
N GLY A 53 -13.86 21.26 1.85
CA GLY A 53 -14.43 20.20 1.02
C GLY A 53 -15.95 20.11 1.14
N LEU A 54 -16.49 20.18 2.37
CA LEU A 54 -17.94 20.16 2.59
C LEU A 54 -18.64 21.39 2.00
N ILE A 55 -18.03 22.57 2.07
CA ILE A 55 -18.54 23.78 1.39
C ILE A 55 -18.60 23.56 -0.12
N GLY A 56 -17.55 22.97 -0.71
CA GLY A 56 -17.51 22.67 -2.15
C GLY A 56 -18.58 21.67 -2.57
N LEU A 57 -18.78 20.61 -1.79
CA LEU A 57 -19.84 19.62 -2.03
C LEU A 57 -21.23 20.24 -1.91
N ALA A 58 -21.47 21.06 -0.87
CA ALA A 58 -22.73 21.77 -0.68
C ALA A 58 -23.02 22.76 -1.83
N HIS A 59 -21.99 23.39 -2.39
CA HIS A 59 -22.15 24.21 -3.58
C HIS A 59 -22.55 23.39 -4.81
N TRP A 60 -21.91 22.24 -5.04
CA TRP A 60 -22.33 21.32 -6.12
C TRP A 60 -23.76 20.83 -5.94
N ASP A 61 -24.21 20.61 -4.70
CA ASP A 61 -25.59 20.21 -4.43
C ASP A 61 -26.60 21.20 -5.02
N GLN A 62 -26.31 22.50 -4.95
CA GLN A 62 -27.18 23.57 -5.43
C GLN A 62 -26.94 23.90 -6.90
N ALA A 63 -25.68 24.01 -7.33
CA ALA A 63 -25.30 24.56 -8.63
C ALA A 63 -25.02 23.49 -9.71
N ALA A 64 -24.60 22.29 -9.30
CA ALA A 64 -24.22 21.22 -10.22
C ALA A 64 -24.55 19.81 -9.67
N PRO A 65 -25.84 19.45 -9.50
CA PRO A 65 -26.24 18.19 -8.86
C PRO A 65 -25.65 16.93 -9.53
N ARG A 66 -25.37 17.00 -10.84
CA ARG A 66 -24.69 15.92 -11.58
C ARG A 66 -23.27 15.68 -11.08
N LEU A 67 -22.51 16.74 -10.79
CA LEU A 67 -21.16 16.63 -10.23
C LEU A 67 -21.20 16.16 -8.78
N ARG A 68 -22.17 16.62 -7.99
CA ARG A 68 -22.42 16.09 -6.64
C ARG A 68 -22.67 14.58 -6.68
N ASN A 69 -23.56 14.12 -7.54
CA ASN A 69 -23.87 12.69 -7.67
C ASN A 69 -22.66 11.89 -8.14
N PHE A 70 -21.92 12.39 -9.14
CA PHE A 70 -20.67 11.75 -9.58
C PHE A 70 -19.66 11.65 -8.44
N GLY A 71 -19.43 12.75 -7.70
CA GLY A 71 -18.51 12.77 -6.58
C GLY A 71 -18.89 11.76 -5.50
N LEU A 72 -20.16 11.69 -5.11
CA LEU A 72 -20.64 10.74 -4.11
C LEU A 72 -20.58 9.29 -4.60
N LEU A 73 -20.96 9.02 -5.85
CA LEU A 73 -20.85 7.69 -6.46
C LEU A 73 -19.40 7.24 -6.64
N TRP A 74 -18.46 8.18 -6.71
CA TRP A 74 -17.04 7.89 -6.70
C TRP A 74 -16.54 7.60 -5.28
N THR A 75 -16.86 8.47 -4.31
CA THR A 75 -16.27 8.39 -2.96
C THR A 75 -16.86 7.29 -2.09
N LEU A 76 -18.18 7.08 -2.15
CA LEU A 76 -18.86 6.15 -1.23
C LEU A 76 -18.50 4.69 -1.50
N PRO A 77 -18.61 4.16 -2.74
CA PRO A 77 -18.26 2.76 -3.01
C PRO A 77 -16.80 2.46 -2.74
N LEU A 78 -15.89 3.40 -3.07
CA LEU A 78 -14.45 3.22 -2.81
C LEU A 78 -14.12 3.28 -1.31
N SER A 79 -14.82 4.11 -0.53
CA SER A 79 -14.69 4.11 0.93
C SER A 79 -15.19 2.81 1.54
N VAL A 80 -16.36 2.32 1.08
CA VAL A 80 -16.89 1.01 1.50
C VAL A 80 -15.90 -0.09 1.16
N TYR A 81 -15.37 -0.10 -0.06
CA TYR A 81 -14.39 -1.07 -0.52
C TYR A 81 -13.11 -1.03 0.33
N ALA A 82 -12.53 0.14 0.58
CA ALA A 82 -11.33 0.28 1.42
C ALA A 82 -11.55 -0.24 2.85
N VAL A 83 -12.75 -0.05 3.41
CA VAL A 83 -13.13 -0.54 4.74
C VAL A 83 -13.41 -2.04 4.72
N SER A 84 -14.03 -2.57 3.67
CA SER A 84 -14.51 -3.97 3.62
C SER A 84 -13.55 -4.95 2.94
N TYR A 85 -12.46 -4.47 2.35
CA TYR A 85 -11.46 -5.31 1.70
C TYR A 85 -10.41 -5.77 2.71
N TYR A 86 -10.40 -7.08 3.01
CA TYR A 86 -9.62 -7.69 4.08
C TYR A 86 -8.14 -7.89 3.70
N THR A 87 -7.43 -6.78 3.55
CA THR A 87 -5.97 -6.75 3.40
C THR A 87 -5.36 -5.76 4.38
N ARG A 88 -4.04 -5.88 4.61
CA ARG A 88 -3.28 -4.98 5.51
C ARG A 88 -3.26 -3.55 4.98
N ASP A 89 -3.13 -3.39 3.68
CA ASP A 89 -2.94 -2.09 3.01
C ASP A 89 -4.20 -1.60 2.30
N SER A 90 -5.39 -2.02 2.73
CA SER A 90 -6.65 -1.63 2.08
C SER A 90 -6.91 -0.12 2.07
N ASN A 91 -6.24 0.63 2.96
CA ASN A 91 -6.25 2.09 2.98
C ASN A 91 -5.73 2.73 1.67
N ILE A 92 -4.90 2.02 0.88
CA ILE A 92 -4.42 2.54 -0.42
C ILE A 92 -5.57 2.83 -1.40
N TYR A 93 -6.69 2.12 -1.27
CA TYR A 93 -7.88 2.32 -2.09
C TYR A 93 -8.61 3.64 -1.76
N LEU A 94 -8.16 4.41 -0.76
CA LEU A 94 -8.64 5.76 -0.49
C LEU A 94 -7.99 6.83 -1.38
N LEU A 95 -6.94 6.53 -2.15
CA LEU A 95 -6.32 7.51 -3.05
C LEU A 95 -7.34 8.24 -3.96
N PRO A 96 -8.32 7.58 -4.59
CA PRO A 96 -9.29 8.28 -5.41
C PRO A 96 -10.30 9.10 -4.59
N VAL A 97 -10.58 8.70 -3.35
CA VAL A 97 -11.41 9.46 -2.39
C VAL A 97 -10.69 10.75 -2.00
N ILE A 98 -9.40 10.62 -1.68
CA ILE A 98 -8.49 11.72 -1.40
C ILE A 98 -8.52 12.70 -2.59
N TRP A 99 -8.34 12.25 -3.83
CA TRP A 99 -8.37 13.14 -5.00
C TRP A 99 -9.70 13.88 -5.18
N MET A 100 -10.84 13.21 -4.98
CA MET A 100 -12.15 13.87 -5.04
C MET A 100 -12.29 14.96 -3.98
N LEU A 101 -11.80 14.72 -2.76
CA LEU A 101 -11.79 15.72 -1.70
C LEU A 101 -10.95 16.96 -2.06
N VAL A 102 -9.82 16.80 -2.75
CA VAL A 102 -9.03 17.94 -3.26
C VAL A 102 -9.87 18.80 -4.19
N ILE A 103 -10.66 18.18 -5.08
CA ILE A 103 -11.53 18.91 -6.01
C ILE A 103 -12.61 19.67 -5.23
N TRP A 104 -13.24 19.04 -4.24
CA TRP A 104 -14.21 19.74 -3.41
C TRP A 104 -13.58 20.89 -2.62
N ILE A 105 -12.37 20.73 -2.11
CA ILE A 105 -11.61 21.81 -1.46
C ILE A 105 -11.35 22.97 -2.45
N ALA A 106 -10.97 22.67 -3.69
CA ALA A 106 -10.73 23.67 -4.72
C ALA A 106 -12.01 24.45 -5.07
N VAL A 107 -13.18 23.83 -4.99
CA VAL A 107 -14.49 24.48 -5.17
C VAL A 107 -14.88 25.30 -3.94
N GLY A 108 -14.72 24.75 -2.73
CA GLY A 108 -15.14 25.40 -1.50
C GLY A 108 -14.23 26.54 -1.05
N GLY A 109 -12.94 26.50 -1.41
CA GLY A 109 -11.95 27.53 -1.08
C GLY A 109 -12.38 28.94 -1.52
N PRO A 110 -12.63 29.18 -2.82
CA PRO A 110 -13.09 30.49 -3.30
C PRO A 110 -14.37 30.97 -2.62
N ILE A 111 -15.35 30.07 -2.41
CA ILE A 111 -16.63 30.38 -1.75
C ILE A 111 -16.40 30.85 -0.32
N PHE A 112 -15.55 30.15 0.42
CA PHE A 112 -15.18 30.54 1.78
C PHE A 112 -14.46 31.89 1.81
N PHE A 113 -13.56 32.15 0.86
CA PHE A 113 -12.87 33.45 0.75
C PHE A 113 -13.82 34.59 0.41
N ASP A 114 -14.77 34.39 -0.50
CA ASP A 114 -15.76 35.41 -0.84
C ASP A 114 -16.69 35.73 0.33
N TRP A 115 -17.10 34.69 1.09
CA TRP A 115 -17.83 34.87 2.35
C TRP A 115 -17.01 35.71 3.36
N LEU A 116 -15.72 35.41 3.53
CA LEU A 116 -14.85 36.16 4.43
C LEU A 116 -14.67 37.62 3.99
N ARG A 117 -14.52 37.86 2.68
CA ARG A 117 -14.46 39.22 2.10
C ARG A 117 -15.74 40.00 2.37
N ALA A 118 -16.91 39.41 2.11
CA ALA A 118 -18.20 40.04 2.34
C ALA A 118 -18.39 40.38 3.82
N ARG A 119 -18.01 39.47 4.72
CA ARG A 119 -18.07 39.71 6.16
C ARG A 119 -17.14 40.85 6.59
N TRP A 120 -15.94 40.95 6.02
CA TRP A 120 -15.00 42.02 6.30
C TRP A 120 -15.48 43.39 5.77
N ALA A 121 -16.04 43.42 4.56
CA ALA A 121 -16.59 44.63 3.95
C ALA A 121 -17.72 45.25 4.78
N GLN A 122 -18.54 44.43 5.46
CA GLN A 122 -19.56 44.92 6.40
C GLN A 122 -18.97 45.74 7.56
N PHE A 123 -17.74 45.44 7.99
CA PHE A 123 -17.07 46.16 9.07
C PHE A 123 -16.31 47.41 8.59
N ARG A 124 -15.99 47.52 7.30
CA ARG A 124 -15.28 48.66 6.70
C ARG A 124 -15.83 49.01 5.31
N PRO A 125 -17.00 49.68 5.24
CA PRO A 125 -17.69 49.94 3.98
C PRO A 125 -16.96 50.93 3.05
N ASP A 126 -16.15 51.85 3.60
CA ASP A 126 -15.54 52.96 2.84
C ASP A 126 -14.31 52.57 2.00
N GLU A 127 -13.72 51.38 2.22
CA GLU A 127 -12.50 50.93 1.53
C GLU A 127 -12.73 49.72 0.58
N THR A 128 -13.98 49.48 0.19
CA THR A 128 -14.47 48.20 -0.34
C THR A 128 -13.79 47.66 -1.60
N ALA A 129 -13.45 48.52 -2.58
CA ALA A 129 -12.89 48.05 -3.85
C ALA A 129 -11.38 47.72 -3.78
N GLN A 130 -10.57 48.54 -3.12
CA GLN A 130 -9.12 48.27 -2.99
C GLN A 130 -8.82 47.22 -1.93
N VAL A 131 -9.61 47.17 -0.85
CA VAL A 131 -9.45 46.16 0.21
C VAL A 131 -9.85 44.78 -0.30
N SER A 132 -10.88 44.65 -1.13
CA SER A 132 -11.29 43.35 -1.69
C SER A 132 -10.22 42.73 -2.61
N ALA A 133 -9.59 43.52 -3.49
CA ALA A 133 -8.48 43.05 -4.32
C ALA A 133 -7.26 42.62 -3.49
N LYS A 134 -6.92 43.37 -2.43
CA LYS A 134 -5.83 43.00 -1.50
C LYS A 134 -6.13 41.71 -0.75
N ILE A 135 -7.36 41.52 -0.26
CA ILE A 135 -7.77 40.28 0.44
C ILE A 135 -7.66 39.06 -0.51
N SER A 136 -7.97 39.22 -1.80
CA SER A 136 -7.80 38.13 -2.79
C SER A 136 -6.36 37.68 -2.93
N ILE A 137 -5.44 38.62 -3.09
CA ILE A 137 -4.01 38.33 -3.24
C ILE A 137 -3.47 37.70 -1.95
N TRP A 138 -3.80 38.27 -0.78
CA TRP A 138 -3.39 37.72 0.50
C TRP A 138 -3.95 36.32 0.75
N GLY A 139 -5.20 36.03 0.37
CA GLY A 139 -5.78 34.70 0.49
C GLY A 139 -5.02 33.65 -0.33
N ILE A 140 -4.65 33.99 -1.57
CA ILE A 140 -3.83 33.12 -2.42
C ILE A 140 -2.43 32.93 -1.80
N LEU A 141 -1.79 34.01 -1.35
CA LEU A 141 -0.47 33.95 -0.72
C LEU A 141 -0.48 33.10 0.56
N VAL A 142 -1.51 33.22 1.39
CA VAL A 142 -1.68 32.41 2.61
C VAL A 142 -1.89 30.94 2.25
N MET A 143 -2.69 30.62 1.22
CA MET A 143 -2.83 29.24 0.74
C MET A 143 -1.51 28.68 0.22
N LEU A 144 -0.78 29.43 -0.61
CA LEU A 144 0.53 29.01 -1.12
C LEU A 144 1.55 28.82 0.01
N ALA A 145 1.61 29.75 0.96
CA ALA A 145 2.45 29.62 2.14
C ALA A 145 2.06 28.38 2.96
N GLY A 146 0.75 28.13 3.14
CA GLY A 146 0.24 26.93 3.80
C GLY A 146 0.70 25.64 3.12
N VAL A 147 0.62 25.57 1.78
CA VAL A 147 1.13 24.42 1.00
C VAL A 147 2.63 24.24 1.22
N VAL A 148 3.41 25.31 1.07
CA VAL A 148 4.88 25.26 1.25
C VAL A 148 5.25 24.80 2.66
N ILE A 149 4.60 25.35 3.69
CA ILE A 149 4.84 24.97 5.09
C ILE A 149 4.45 23.51 5.32
N LEU A 150 3.28 23.07 4.88
CA LEU A 150 2.84 21.68 5.03
C LEU A 150 3.78 20.70 4.33
N THR A 151 4.22 21.03 3.11
CA THR A 151 5.21 20.23 2.39
C THR A 151 6.52 20.19 3.17
N ALA A 152 7.05 21.33 3.62
CA ALA A 152 8.32 21.37 4.37
C ALA A 152 8.25 20.56 5.68
N VAL A 153 7.13 20.64 6.41
CA VAL A 153 6.94 19.91 7.68
C VAL A 153 6.75 18.40 7.45
N ARG A 154 6.06 17.99 6.39
CA ARG A 154 5.77 16.57 6.11
C ARG A 154 6.87 15.86 5.33
N LEU A 155 7.69 16.58 4.56
CA LEU A 155 8.70 16.00 3.68
C LEU A 155 9.67 15.06 4.41
N PRO A 156 10.20 15.36 5.62
CA PRO A 156 11.10 14.44 6.31
C PRO A 156 10.45 13.09 6.64
N THR A 157 9.15 13.07 6.95
CA THR A 157 8.41 11.83 7.25
C THR A 157 8.00 11.04 6.01
N MET A 158 7.99 11.69 4.83
CA MET A 158 7.62 11.06 3.56
C MET A 158 8.84 10.71 2.70
N SER A 159 10.01 11.29 3.00
CA SER A 159 11.21 11.11 2.19
C SER A 159 11.85 9.75 2.46
N LEU A 160 11.81 8.87 1.44
CA LEU A 160 12.55 7.60 1.45
C LEU A 160 14.01 7.75 0.97
N ARG A 161 14.52 8.99 0.83
CA ARG A 161 15.85 9.25 0.24
C ARG A 161 16.99 8.59 1.00
N GLN A 162 16.85 8.45 2.32
CA GLN A 162 17.83 7.82 3.20
C GLN A 162 17.40 6.43 3.66
N ASP A 163 16.31 5.90 3.10
CA ASP A 163 15.85 4.55 3.43
C ASP A 163 16.76 3.52 2.74
N ASN A 164 17.52 2.81 3.56
CA ASN A 164 18.40 1.72 3.14
C ASN A 164 17.96 0.37 3.73
N GLN A 165 16.74 0.26 4.28
CA GLN A 165 16.30 -0.93 5.01
C GLN A 165 16.36 -2.20 4.13
N ALA A 166 15.82 -2.13 2.91
CA ALA A 166 15.86 -3.26 1.98
C ALA A 166 17.29 -3.64 1.56
N ARG A 167 18.18 -2.66 1.40
CA ARG A 167 19.60 -2.89 1.06
C ARG A 167 20.36 -3.51 2.24
N ALA A 168 20.12 -3.01 3.46
CA ALA A 168 20.73 -3.54 4.67
C ALA A 168 20.27 -4.98 4.94
N PHE A 169 18.98 -5.25 4.77
CA PHE A 169 18.43 -6.60 4.85
C PHE A 169 19.08 -7.51 3.80
N LEU A 170 19.10 -7.12 2.53
CA LEU A 170 19.67 -7.91 1.45
C LEU A 170 21.17 -8.21 1.68
N ASN A 171 21.95 -7.23 2.11
CA ASN A 171 23.37 -7.43 2.46
C ASN A 171 23.54 -8.45 3.59
N GLY A 172 22.64 -8.41 4.59
CA GLY A 172 22.61 -9.39 5.67
C GLY A 172 22.25 -10.79 5.16
N VAL A 173 21.28 -10.90 4.25
CA VAL A 173 20.91 -12.18 3.61
C VAL A 173 22.10 -12.75 2.83
N ILE A 174 22.76 -11.96 1.98
CA ILE A 174 23.91 -12.39 1.17
C ILE A 174 25.05 -12.91 2.06
N THR A 175 25.26 -12.29 3.22
CA THR A 175 26.31 -12.70 4.16
C THR A 175 25.95 -13.99 4.92
N ALA A 176 24.66 -14.24 5.16
CA ALA A 176 24.17 -15.34 5.98
C ALA A 176 23.79 -16.59 5.19
N VAL A 177 23.34 -16.43 3.94
CA VAL A 177 22.75 -17.50 3.13
C VAL A 177 23.84 -18.39 2.52
N GLU A 178 23.69 -19.69 2.68
CA GLU A 178 24.60 -20.66 2.08
C GLU A 178 24.26 -20.87 0.58
N PRO A 179 25.26 -21.05 -0.29
CA PRO A 179 25.02 -21.37 -1.71
C PRO A 179 24.15 -22.61 -1.92
N GLY A 180 23.26 -22.57 -2.91
CA GLY A 180 22.36 -23.69 -3.28
C GLY A 180 21.25 -23.99 -2.29
N SER A 181 21.12 -23.16 -1.25
CA SER A 181 20.08 -23.27 -0.24
C SER A 181 18.69 -22.95 -0.79
N LEU A 182 17.67 -23.37 -0.06
CA LEU A 182 16.29 -22.98 -0.29
C LEU A 182 15.99 -21.77 0.60
N LEU A 183 15.67 -20.61 0.00
CA LEU A 183 15.30 -19.39 0.70
C LEU A 183 13.79 -19.14 0.54
N ILE A 184 13.07 -19.27 1.65
CA ILE A 184 11.62 -19.23 1.70
C ILE A 184 11.16 -17.91 2.34
N SER A 185 10.28 -17.19 1.66
CA SER A 185 9.68 -15.94 2.15
C SER A 185 8.16 -15.96 2.03
N SER A 186 7.47 -15.14 2.81
CA SER A 186 6.01 -14.97 2.76
C SER A 186 5.62 -13.51 2.91
N ALA A 187 6.36 -12.75 3.72
CA ALA A 187 6.10 -11.33 3.94
C ALA A 187 6.55 -10.47 2.73
N ASP A 188 5.79 -9.42 2.44
CA ASP A 188 5.97 -8.61 1.22
C ASP A 188 7.31 -7.87 1.19
N GLN A 189 7.77 -7.31 2.32
CA GLN A 189 9.00 -6.51 2.39
C GLN A 189 10.24 -7.38 2.13
N GLU A 190 10.31 -8.52 2.81
CA GLU A 190 11.40 -9.49 2.71
C GLU A 190 11.39 -10.16 1.33
N THR A 191 10.22 -10.59 0.85
CA THR A 191 10.07 -11.15 -0.50
C THR A 191 10.55 -10.14 -1.54
N PHE A 192 10.12 -8.87 -1.45
CA PHE A 192 10.55 -7.83 -2.39
C PHE A 192 12.07 -7.66 -2.37
N ALA A 193 12.69 -7.55 -1.19
CA ALA A 193 14.14 -7.37 -1.08
C ALA A 193 14.92 -8.56 -1.65
N ILE A 194 14.49 -9.80 -1.37
CA ILE A 194 15.10 -11.03 -1.91
C ILE A 194 14.93 -11.09 -3.43
N TRP A 195 13.72 -10.83 -3.94
CA TRP A 195 13.43 -10.89 -5.37
C TRP A 195 14.15 -9.80 -6.15
N TYR A 196 14.24 -8.59 -5.59
CA TYR A 196 15.08 -7.52 -6.13
C TYR A 196 16.55 -7.93 -6.13
N GLY A 197 17.05 -8.52 -5.04
CA GLY A 197 18.42 -9.03 -4.98
C GLY A 197 18.74 -10.13 -5.99
N ALA A 198 17.75 -10.97 -6.32
CA ALA A 198 17.89 -12.03 -7.31
C ALA A 198 17.77 -11.50 -8.75
N TRP A 199 16.67 -10.84 -9.10
CA TRP A 199 16.33 -10.50 -10.48
C TRP A 199 16.51 -9.02 -10.84
N GLY A 200 16.58 -8.14 -9.85
CA GLY A 200 16.83 -6.70 -10.03
C GLY A 200 18.32 -6.36 -10.06
N SER A 201 19.05 -6.62 -8.96
CA SER A 201 20.49 -6.35 -8.84
C SER A 201 21.37 -7.53 -9.27
N GLY A 202 20.84 -8.75 -9.21
CA GLY A 202 21.57 -9.98 -9.55
C GLY A 202 22.54 -10.46 -8.48
N GLU A 203 22.62 -9.81 -7.32
CA GLU A 203 23.61 -10.11 -6.28
C GLU A 203 23.44 -11.51 -5.69
N LEU A 204 22.20 -11.95 -5.45
CA LEU A 204 21.94 -13.29 -4.92
C LEU A 204 22.18 -14.39 -5.97
N LEU A 205 22.04 -14.09 -7.26
CA LEU A 205 22.31 -15.05 -8.33
C LEU A 205 23.80 -15.25 -8.62
N ARG A 206 24.68 -14.38 -8.08
CA ARG A 206 26.15 -14.53 -8.19
C ARG A 206 26.73 -15.53 -7.20
N LEU A 207 25.96 -15.98 -6.21
CA LEU A 207 26.36 -17.07 -5.34
C LEU A 207 26.41 -18.36 -6.17
N GLU A 208 27.44 -19.19 -5.97
CA GLU A 208 27.63 -20.42 -6.72
C GLU A 208 27.62 -21.64 -5.79
N PRO A 209 26.61 -22.53 -5.88
CA PRO A 209 25.37 -22.39 -6.65
C PRO A 209 24.41 -21.30 -6.11
N PRO A 210 23.53 -20.74 -6.95
CA PRO A 210 22.59 -19.71 -6.51
C PRO A 210 21.53 -20.30 -5.58
N PRO A 211 21.02 -19.54 -4.59
CA PRO A 211 19.87 -19.96 -3.78
C PRO A 211 18.61 -20.13 -4.63
N ILE A 212 17.71 -20.96 -4.14
CA ILE A 212 16.40 -21.24 -4.74
C ILE A 212 15.35 -20.44 -3.96
N PHE A 213 14.64 -19.56 -4.64
CA PHE A 213 13.67 -18.66 -4.01
C PHE A 213 12.26 -19.23 -4.07
N VAL A 214 11.59 -19.32 -2.92
CA VAL A 214 10.21 -19.81 -2.82
C VAL A 214 9.38 -18.85 -1.99
N ASN A 215 8.28 -18.36 -2.55
CA ASN A 215 7.28 -17.58 -1.82
C ASN A 215 6.18 -18.50 -1.29
N TYR A 216 6.12 -18.66 0.03
CA TYR A 216 5.14 -19.48 0.73
C TYR A 216 3.70 -19.02 0.50
N ALA A 217 3.42 -17.72 0.52
CA ALA A 217 2.09 -17.19 0.26
C ALA A 217 1.58 -17.50 -1.17
N LEU A 218 2.50 -17.73 -2.11
CA LEU A 218 2.18 -18.09 -3.48
C LEU A 218 2.14 -19.60 -3.73
N LEU A 219 2.75 -20.43 -2.88
CA LEU A 219 2.79 -21.90 -3.02
C LEU A 219 1.41 -22.55 -3.10
N GLN A 220 0.39 -21.92 -2.51
CA GLN A 220 -1.00 -22.38 -2.60
C GLN A 220 -1.58 -22.34 -4.03
N PHE A 221 -0.95 -21.62 -4.96
CA PHE A 221 -1.46 -21.46 -6.31
C PHE A 221 -0.79 -22.41 -7.30
N PRO A 222 -1.57 -23.20 -8.08
CA PRO A 222 -1.00 -24.12 -9.07
C PRO A 222 -0.13 -23.46 -10.14
N TRP A 223 -0.41 -22.19 -10.48
CA TRP A 223 0.41 -21.47 -11.46
C TRP A 223 1.82 -21.20 -10.93
N TYR A 224 1.96 -20.94 -9.63
CA TYR A 224 3.25 -20.65 -9.01
C TYR A 224 4.07 -21.93 -8.83
N GLN A 225 3.41 -23.02 -8.41
CA GLN A 225 3.99 -24.37 -8.40
C GLN A 225 4.55 -24.77 -9.77
N ARG A 226 3.77 -24.55 -10.85
CA ARG A 226 4.22 -24.79 -12.23
C ARG A 226 5.41 -23.91 -12.61
N GLN A 227 5.42 -22.64 -12.17
CA GLN A 227 6.54 -21.73 -12.40
C GLN A 227 7.83 -22.26 -11.76
N LEU A 228 7.74 -22.66 -10.49
CA LEU A 228 8.86 -23.22 -9.73
C LEU A 228 9.38 -24.51 -10.35
N ALA A 229 8.49 -25.42 -10.76
CA ALA A 229 8.88 -26.66 -11.45
C ALA A 229 9.59 -26.38 -12.78
N GLY A 230 9.20 -25.33 -13.51
CA GLY A 230 9.90 -24.91 -14.73
C GLY A 230 11.27 -24.28 -14.47
N GLN A 231 11.38 -23.47 -13.41
CA GLN A 231 12.61 -22.75 -13.06
C GLN A 231 13.64 -23.65 -12.36
N TYR A 232 13.18 -24.58 -11.55
CA TYR A 232 14.00 -25.44 -10.69
C TYR A 232 13.58 -26.92 -10.83
N PRO A 233 13.73 -27.53 -12.02
CA PRO A 233 13.16 -28.85 -12.33
C PRO A 233 13.72 -29.99 -11.48
N ASN A 234 14.91 -29.81 -10.90
CA ASN A 234 15.60 -30.84 -10.12
C ASN A 234 15.35 -30.73 -8.60
N ILE A 235 14.43 -29.85 -8.17
CA ILE A 235 14.18 -29.60 -6.75
C ILE A 235 12.90 -30.33 -6.34
N PRO A 236 12.99 -31.30 -5.41
CA PRO A 236 11.85 -32.14 -5.07
C PRO A 236 10.80 -31.35 -4.27
N GLY A 237 9.52 -31.65 -4.54
CA GLY A 237 8.38 -31.20 -3.75
C GLY A 237 7.89 -29.77 -4.02
N LEU A 238 8.49 -29.01 -4.95
CA LEU A 238 8.08 -27.62 -5.26
C LEU A 238 6.66 -27.49 -5.85
N ASP A 239 6.07 -28.60 -6.27
CA ASP A 239 4.68 -28.72 -6.71
C ASP A 239 3.70 -29.07 -5.57
N GLN A 240 4.16 -29.07 -4.32
CA GLN A 240 3.39 -29.54 -3.16
C GLN A 240 3.33 -28.50 -2.03
N SER A 241 2.87 -28.93 -0.86
CA SER A 241 2.80 -28.07 0.33
C SER A 241 4.19 -27.71 0.86
N LEU A 242 4.29 -26.62 1.62
CA LEU A 242 5.56 -26.19 2.24
C LEU A 242 6.18 -27.29 3.13
N GLU A 243 5.37 -28.03 3.88
CA GLU A 243 5.85 -29.12 4.74
C GLU A 243 6.52 -30.23 3.92
N GLN A 244 5.95 -30.55 2.75
CA GLN A 244 6.53 -31.53 1.82
C GLN A 244 7.79 -30.98 1.15
N VAL A 245 7.82 -29.69 0.78
CA VAL A 245 9.05 -29.03 0.29
C VAL A 245 10.17 -29.13 1.33
N ILE A 246 9.88 -28.79 2.59
CA ILE A 246 10.87 -28.86 3.68
C ILE A 246 11.34 -30.29 3.87
N THR A 247 10.41 -31.25 4.02
CA THR A 247 10.73 -32.65 4.26
C THR A 247 11.56 -33.26 3.13
N ALA A 248 11.22 -32.94 1.87
CA ALA A 248 11.93 -33.48 0.70
C ALA A 248 13.32 -32.87 0.49
N ASN A 249 13.61 -31.71 1.08
CA ASN A 249 14.89 -31.01 0.94
C ASN A 249 15.74 -31.01 2.22
N ALA A 250 15.15 -31.36 3.36
CA ALA A 250 15.83 -31.48 4.64
C ALA A 250 16.95 -32.53 4.53
N GLY A 251 18.16 -32.16 4.97
CA GLY A 251 19.36 -33.00 4.87
C GLY A 251 20.01 -33.06 3.47
N ILE A 252 19.35 -32.53 2.43
CA ILE A 252 19.93 -32.42 1.08
C ILE A 252 20.57 -31.05 0.88
N ARG A 253 19.89 -29.98 1.32
CA ARG A 253 20.35 -28.60 1.21
C ARG A 253 19.97 -27.81 2.46
N PRO A 254 20.68 -26.70 2.75
CA PRO A 254 20.23 -25.77 3.78
C PRO A 254 18.90 -25.13 3.40
N ILE A 255 18.05 -24.90 4.40
CA ILE A 255 16.74 -24.24 4.23
C ILE A 255 16.73 -23.01 5.15
N TYR A 256 16.37 -21.88 4.58
CA TYR A 256 16.28 -20.60 5.24
C TYR A 256 14.90 -20.00 5.08
N PHE A 257 14.46 -19.27 6.10
CA PHE A 257 13.24 -18.48 6.08
C PHE A 257 13.57 -17.01 6.34
N SER A 258 12.97 -16.09 5.60
CA SER A 258 13.14 -14.65 5.87
C SER A 258 12.41 -14.20 7.14
N GLU A 259 11.42 -14.97 7.59
CA GLU A 259 10.68 -14.73 8.83
C GLU A 259 10.26 -16.05 9.47
N GLN A 260 9.84 -16.00 10.73
CA GLN A 260 9.27 -17.16 11.40
C GLN A 260 7.85 -17.43 10.86
N LEU A 261 7.69 -18.53 10.14
CA LEU A 261 6.38 -18.98 9.67
C LEU A 261 5.70 -19.82 10.74
N SER A 262 4.41 -19.57 10.99
CA SER A 262 3.63 -20.30 12.01
C SER A 262 3.54 -21.82 11.76
N VAL A 263 3.73 -22.24 10.51
CA VAL A 263 3.74 -23.64 10.09
C VAL A 263 5.07 -24.36 10.36
N VAL A 264 6.12 -23.64 10.77
CA VAL A 264 7.41 -24.21 11.14
C VAL A 264 7.64 -24.02 12.64
N PRO A 265 7.86 -25.10 13.42
CA PRO A 265 8.12 -24.99 14.85
C PRO A 265 9.32 -24.09 15.15
N ALA A 266 9.17 -23.16 16.08
CA ALA A 266 10.21 -22.18 16.41
C ALA A 266 11.49 -22.82 16.95
N GLU A 267 11.38 -24.00 17.57
CA GLU A 267 12.54 -24.75 18.10
C GLU A 267 13.42 -25.31 16.97
N ARG A 268 12.87 -25.43 15.76
CA ARG A 268 13.59 -25.83 14.55
C ARG A 268 14.18 -24.65 13.79
N LEU A 269 14.06 -23.42 14.29
CA LEU A 269 14.58 -22.23 13.64
C LEU A 269 15.70 -21.62 14.47
N GLU A 270 16.86 -21.42 13.83
CA GLU A 270 18.00 -20.72 14.41
C GLU A 270 18.21 -19.38 13.70
N PRO A 271 18.33 -18.25 14.41
CA PRO A 271 18.60 -16.97 13.77
C PRO A 271 20.02 -16.93 13.21
N VAL A 272 20.16 -16.53 11.94
CA VAL A 272 21.44 -16.34 11.24
C VAL A 272 21.37 -15.04 10.46
N GLY A 273 21.99 -13.97 10.97
CA GLY A 273 21.84 -12.64 10.39
C GLY A 273 20.37 -12.18 10.44
N PRO A 274 19.80 -11.66 9.32
CA PRO A 274 18.40 -11.26 9.27
C PRO A 274 17.43 -12.39 8.91
N ILE A 275 17.88 -13.64 8.79
CA ILE A 275 17.09 -14.79 8.37
C ILE A 275 17.15 -15.93 9.41
N TRP A 276 16.35 -16.96 9.22
CA TRP A 276 16.25 -18.12 10.10
C TRP A 276 16.65 -19.40 9.38
N ARG A 277 17.62 -20.12 9.90
CA ARG A 277 18.05 -21.43 9.40
C ARG A 277 17.19 -22.53 9.99
N TYR A 278 16.72 -23.44 9.15
CA TYR A 278 16.03 -24.66 9.57
C TYR A 278 17.00 -25.71 10.13
N LYS A 279 16.68 -26.25 11.30
CA LYS A 279 17.33 -27.40 11.92
C LYS A 279 16.44 -28.64 11.74
N PRO A 280 16.86 -29.62 10.92
CA PRO A 280 16.09 -30.83 10.68
C PRO A 280 15.96 -31.72 11.93
#